data_AF-A0A833GYZ8-F1
#
_entry.id   AF-A0A833GYZ8-F1
#
_cell.length_a   1.000
_cell.length_b   1.000
_cell.length_c   1.000
_cell.angle_alpha   90.00
_cell.angle_beta   90.00
_cell.angle_gamma   90.00
#
_symmetry.space_group_name_H-M   'P 1'
#
loop_
_entity.id
_entity.type
_entity.pdbx_description
1 polymer ?
#
loop_
_entity_poly.entity_id
_entity_poly.type
_entity_poly.pdbx_seq_one_letter_code
_entity_poly.pdbx_strand_id
1 'polypeptide(L)'
;MDIPVYGSRSSGFFRPSSFATHASREIHNSERRGAAHRFSIDVRSDRVVLLFVDYREENREQNTLMKALLDRITEEEWNRSLNGGWTVGTMLCHLAFWDQMTLERLKAYRKTGSFAPVPDAENIDAVNSSVRLLAASIPLAEGVNLVRSITDAIDEYVAGLTTDEIEALKSSGRDRWFRRGLHRQHHLQKLI
;
A
#
# COMPACT_ATOMS: atom_id res chain seq x y z
N MET A 1 43.83 17.46 36.39
CA MET A 1 43.74 18.89 36.05
C MET A 1 43.75 19.01 34.54
N ASP A 2 42.62 19.49 34.02
CA ASP A 2 42.43 20.39 32.88
C ASP A 2 43.13 20.18 31.51
N ILE A 3 42.23 20.08 30.53
CA ILE A 3 42.25 20.31 29.08
C ILE A 3 43.25 21.38 28.60
N PRO A 4 43.64 21.33 27.29
CA PRO A 4 43.12 22.42 26.46
C PRO A 4 42.64 22.02 25.06
N VAL A 5 41.55 22.70 24.69
CA VAL A 5 41.07 22.92 23.33
C VAL A 5 42.06 23.84 22.60
N TYR A 6 42.36 23.55 21.33
CA TYR A 6 42.70 24.60 20.38
C TYR A 6 42.11 24.27 19.01
N GLY A 7 41.29 25.19 18.51
CA GLY A 7 40.75 25.14 17.17
C GLY A 7 41.57 25.97 16.17
N SER A 8 41.16 25.80 14.92
CA SER A 8 41.11 26.80 13.86
C SER A 8 42.29 26.99 12.90
N ARG A 9 41.96 26.59 11.66
CA ARG A 9 42.14 27.26 10.34
C ARG A 9 43.31 26.82 9.47
N SER A 10 42.95 26.24 8.33
CA SER A 10 43.51 26.60 7.03
C SER A 10 42.47 26.34 5.94
N SER A 11 42.27 27.38 5.14
CA SER A 11 41.34 27.56 4.03
C SER A 11 41.69 26.70 2.81
N GLY A 12 40.70 26.04 2.22
CA GLY A 12 40.77 25.43 0.91
C GLY A 12 39.48 25.68 0.14
N PHE A 13 39.50 26.64 -0.76
CA PHE A 13 38.45 26.87 -1.76
C PHE A 13 38.35 25.64 -2.67
N PHE A 14 37.20 24.98 -2.71
CA PHE A 14 36.86 24.02 -3.77
C PHE A 14 35.64 24.53 -4.53
N ARG A 15 35.86 24.91 -5.80
CA ARG A 15 34.80 25.28 -6.75
C ARG A 15 34.20 23.98 -7.30
N PRO A 16 32.87 23.83 -7.40
CA PRO A 16 32.31 22.71 -8.15
C PRO A 16 32.38 23.00 -9.66
N SER A 17 32.90 22.02 -10.40
CA SER A 17 32.89 21.99 -11.86
C SER A 17 31.46 21.82 -12.37
N SER A 18 31.05 22.71 -13.27
CA SER A 18 29.85 22.57 -14.08
C SER A 18 29.99 21.37 -15.01
N PHE A 19 29.22 20.31 -14.76
CA PHE A 19 28.84 19.36 -15.79
C PHE A 19 27.35 19.52 -16.04
N ALA A 20 27.04 20.09 -17.21
CA ALA A 20 25.71 20.20 -17.75
C ALA A 20 25.12 18.80 -17.96
N THR A 21 23.97 18.54 -17.32
CA THR A 21 23.08 17.44 -17.68
C THR A 21 21.85 18.04 -18.33
N HIS A 22 21.81 17.98 -19.66
CA HIS A 22 20.56 17.98 -20.42
C HIS A 22 19.95 16.59 -20.31
N ALA A 23 18.99 16.43 -19.42
CA ALA A 23 18.00 15.35 -19.46
C ALA A 23 16.68 15.92 -18.94
N SER A 24 15.92 16.45 -19.90
CA SER A 24 14.46 16.57 -19.95
C SER A 24 13.72 16.94 -18.67
N ARG A 25 13.46 18.25 -18.57
CA ARG A 25 12.21 18.77 -18.00
C ARG A 25 11.04 18.09 -18.73
N GLU A 26 10.31 17.23 -18.04
CA GLU A 26 8.91 16.98 -18.36
C GLU A 26 8.15 16.60 -17.06
N ILE A 27 7.31 17.56 -16.65
CA ILE A 27 6.04 17.39 -15.92
C ILE A 27 6.12 17.08 -14.42
N HIS A 28 6.47 18.15 -13.68
CA HIS A 28 5.82 18.48 -12.42
C HIS A 28 4.36 18.89 -12.70
N ASN A 29 3.42 17.93 -12.74
CA ASN A 29 1.99 18.17 -12.52
C ASN A 29 1.18 16.86 -12.47
N SER A 30 0.76 16.41 -11.28
CA SER A 30 -0.59 15.85 -11.04
C SER A 30 -0.72 15.23 -9.64
N GLU A 31 -0.33 15.98 -8.62
CA GLU A 31 -1.14 16.00 -7.40
C GLU A 31 -2.50 16.63 -7.76
N ARG A 32 -3.45 15.76 -8.12
CA ARG A 32 -4.92 15.96 -8.24
C ARG A 32 -5.44 14.98 -9.28
N ARG A 33 -5.46 13.70 -8.92
CA ARG A 33 -6.44 12.77 -9.47
C ARG A 33 -7.16 12.15 -8.29
N GLY A 34 -8.26 12.81 -7.92
CA GLY A 34 -9.26 12.22 -7.06
C GLY A 34 -9.59 10.83 -7.60
N ALA A 35 -9.78 9.89 -6.68
CA ALA A 35 -10.22 8.55 -7.00
C ALA A 35 -11.33 8.62 -8.07
N ALA A 36 -11.03 8.12 -9.27
CA ALA A 36 -12.01 8.05 -10.33
C ALA A 36 -13.06 7.02 -9.89
N HIS A 37 -14.10 7.50 -9.23
CA HIS A 37 -15.36 6.78 -9.14
C HIS A 37 -15.75 6.43 -10.58
N ARG A 38 -15.99 5.15 -10.85
CA ARG A 38 -16.65 4.74 -12.08
C ARG A 38 -18.05 5.33 -12.07
N PHE A 39 -18.23 6.42 -12.79
CA PHE A 39 -19.54 7.02 -13.01
C PHE A 39 -20.11 6.43 -14.29
N SER A 40 -21.15 5.59 -14.17
CA SER A 40 -22.02 5.25 -15.29
C SER A 40 -23.35 5.94 -15.05
N ILE A 41 -23.69 6.89 -15.92
CA ILE A 41 -24.95 7.61 -15.90
C ILE A 41 -25.93 6.82 -16.77
N ASP A 42 -26.94 6.19 -16.15
CA ASP A 42 -28.11 5.69 -16.87
C ASP A 42 -29.25 6.69 -16.69
N VAL A 43 -29.58 7.44 -17.74
CA VAL A 43 -30.63 8.47 -17.72
C VAL A 43 -31.97 7.82 -18.08
N ARG A 44 -32.49 6.96 -17.20
CA ARG A 44 -33.89 6.48 -17.30
C ARG A 44 -34.50 6.35 -15.90
N SER A 45 -35.44 7.26 -15.61
CA SER A 45 -36.28 7.36 -14.40
C SER A 45 -35.71 8.24 -13.27
N ASP A 46 -36.56 9.12 -12.73
CA ASP A 46 -36.30 10.24 -11.80
C ASP A 46 -35.82 9.84 -10.39
N ARG A 47 -34.85 8.94 -10.31
CA ARG A 47 -34.09 8.67 -9.09
C ARG A 47 -32.62 8.63 -9.46
N VAL A 48 -31.87 9.65 -9.03
CA VAL A 48 -30.42 9.51 -8.90
C VAL A 48 -30.18 8.43 -7.83
N VAL A 49 -30.07 7.18 -8.26
CA VAL A 49 -29.56 6.11 -7.41
C VAL A 49 -28.06 6.34 -7.35
N LEU A 50 -27.60 7.07 -6.34
CA LEU A 50 -26.19 7.10 -6.01
C LEU A 50 -25.81 5.66 -5.62
N LEU A 51 -25.18 4.94 -6.53
CA LEU A 51 -24.66 3.60 -6.24
C LEU A 51 -23.43 3.79 -5.32
N PHE A 52 -23.68 3.89 -4.02
CA PHE A 52 -22.64 3.74 -3.02
C PHE A 52 -22.20 2.28 -3.07
N VAL A 53 -21.05 2.01 -3.69
CA VAL A 53 -20.43 0.69 -3.58
C VAL A 53 -20.10 0.47 -2.11
N ASP A 54 -20.72 -0.52 -1.49
CA ASP A 54 -20.39 -0.92 -0.13
C ASP A 54 -18.92 -1.40 -0.13
N TYR A 55 -18.08 -0.78 0.69
CA TYR A 55 -16.67 -1.17 0.79
C TYR A 55 -16.50 -2.64 1.15
N ARG A 56 -17.49 -3.23 1.84
CA ARG A 56 -17.48 -4.65 2.20
C ARG A 56 -17.62 -5.51 0.96
N GLU A 57 -18.45 -5.10 0.02
CA GLU A 57 -18.60 -5.76 -1.28
C GLU A 57 -17.32 -5.58 -2.11
N GLU A 58 -16.79 -4.35 -2.22
CA GLU A 58 -15.52 -4.07 -2.89
C GLU A 58 -14.36 -4.91 -2.35
N ASN A 59 -14.23 -5.01 -1.02
CA ASN A 59 -13.21 -5.84 -0.38
C ASN A 59 -13.41 -7.33 -0.70
N ARG A 60 -14.66 -7.81 -0.61
CA ARG A 60 -15.02 -9.21 -0.86
C ARG A 60 -14.76 -9.63 -2.30
N GLU A 61 -15.11 -8.80 -3.27
CA GLU A 61 -14.83 -9.05 -4.68
C GLU A 61 -13.33 -9.24 -4.93
N GLN A 62 -12.51 -8.31 -4.41
CA GLN A 62 -11.06 -8.39 -4.59
C GLN A 62 -10.44 -9.55 -3.81
N ASN A 63 -10.97 -9.91 -2.64
CA ASN A 63 -10.52 -11.10 -1.91
C ASN A 63 -10.92 -12.40 -2.63
N THR A 64 -12.08 -12.42 -3.31
CA THR A 64 -12.50 -13.57 -4.14
C THR A 64 -11.54 -13.76 -5.32
N LEU A 65 -11.17 -12.68 -6.01
CA LEU A 65 -10.16 -12.72 -7.08
C LEU A 65 -8.79 -13.15 -6.56
N MET A 66 -8.39 -12.65 -5.39
CA MET A 66 -7.15 -13.06 -4.72
C MET A 66 -7.15 -14.56 -4.45
N LYS A 67 -8.21 -15.10 -3.83
CA LYS A 67 -8.33 -16.53 -3.52
C LYS A 67 -8.31 -17.40 -4.78
N ALA A 68 -9.03 -17.00 -5.82
CA ALA A 68 -9.03 -17.70 -7.10
C ALA A 68 -7.63 -17.75 -7.74
N LEU A 69 -6.85 -16.66 -7.65
CA LEU A 69 -5.44 -16.66 -8.07
C LEU A 69 -4.62 -17.62 -7.22
N LEU A 70 -4.74 -17.55 -5.90
CA LEU A 70 -4.01 -18.40 -4.96
C LEU A 70 -4.38 -19.89 -5.06
N ASP A 71 -5.58 -20.23 -5.54
CA ASP A 71 -6.03 -21.62 -5.72
C ASP A 71 -5.33 -22.31 -6.91
N ARG A 72 -4.94 -21.53 -7.93
CA ARG A 72 -4.40 -22.05 -9.19
C ARG A 72 -2.91 -21.80 -9.40
N ILE A 73 -2.30 -20.94 -8.58
CA ILE A 73 -0.93 -20.48 -8.81
C ILE A 73 0.06 -21.63 -8.67
N THR A 74 0.95 -21.76 -9.65
CA THR A 74 2.03 -22.76 -9.66
C THR A 74 3.32 -22.22 -9.05
N GLU A 75 4.27 -23.11 -8.73
CA GLU A 75 5.61 -22.70 -8.26
C GLU A 75 6.34 -21.84 -9.30
N GLU A 76 6.18 -22.15 -10.59
CA GLU A 76 6.73 -21.34 -11.67
C GLU A 76 6.12 -19.94 -11.71
N GLU A 77 4.79 -19.83 -11.63
CA GLU A 77 4.11 -18.53 -11.57
C GLU A 77 4.46 -17.75 -10.30
N TRP A 78 4.59 -18.41 -9.14
CA TRP A 78 4.99 -17.78 -7.88
C TRP A 78 6.36 -17.09 -7.99
N ASN A 79 7.30 -17.78 -8.65
CA ASN A 79 8.67 -17.30 -8.83
C ASN A 79 8.85 -16.43 -10.09
N ARG A 80 7.80 -16.24 -10.90
CA ARG A 80 7.85 -15.40 -12.11
C ARG A 80 8.19 -13.95 -11.76
N SER A 81 9.22 -13.41 -12.40
CA SER A 81 9.69 -12.03 -12.23
C SER A 81 8.69 -10.99 -12.75
N LEU A 82 8.56 -9.88 -12.03
CA LEU A 82 7.78 -8.68 -12.39
C LEU A 82 8.65 -7.44 -12.63
N ASN A 83 9.97 -7.62 -12.81
CA ASN A 83 11.01 -6.60 -12.84
C ASN A 83 11.33 -5.97 -11.46
N GLY A 84 12.46 -5.26 -11.36
CA GLY A 84 12.85 -4.55 -10.12
C GLY A 84 13.08 -5.45 -8.91
N GLY A 85 13.37 -6.75 -9.14
CA GLY A 85 13.55 -7.74 -8.08
C GLY A 85 12.25 -8.18 -7.40
N TRP A 86 11.09 -7.91 -8.00
CA TRP A 86 9.80 -8.44 -7.59
C TRP A 86 9.47 -9.75 -8.32
N THR A 87 8.76 -10.64 -7.64
CA THR A 87 8.09 -11.80 -8.24
C THR A 87 6.60 -11.70 -7.95
N VAL A 88 5.79 -12.54 -8.57
CA VAL A 88 4.36 -12.68 -8.22
C VAL A 88 4.22 -12.98 -6.72
N GLY A 89 4.98 -13.94 -6.21
CA GLY A 89 4.97 -14.31 -4.78
C GLY A 89 5.33 -13.15 -3.86
N THR A 90 6.40 -12.39 -4.16
CA THR A 90 6.77 -11.26 -3.30
C THR A 90 5.77 -10.11 -3.36
N MET A 91 5.10 -9.90 -4.50
CA MET A 91 4.01 -8.92 -4.62
C MET A 91 2.77 -9.35 -3.82
N LEU A 92 2.40 -10.63 -3.84
CA LEU A 92 1.29 -11.16 -3.04
C LEU A 92 1.58 -11.05 -1.53
N CYS A 93 2.79 -11.41 -1.10
CA CYS A 93 3.23 -11.22 0.30
C CYS A 93 3.29 -9.74 0.69
N HIS A 94 3.63 -8.83 -0.23
CA HIS A 94 3.56 -7.38 0.01
C HIS A 94 2.13 -6.90 0.26
N LEU A 95 1.14 -7.41 -0.48
CA LEU A 95 -0.27 -7.12 -0.22
C LEU A 95 -0.67 -7.56 1.19
N ALA A 96 -0.29 -8.78 1.58
CA ALA A 96 -0.54 -9.31 2.91
C ALA A 96 0.15 -8.47 4.00
N PHE A 97 1.40 -8.06 3.81
CA PHE A 97 2.10 -7.18 4.74
C PHE A 97 1.32 -5.89 5.02
N TRP A 98 0.85 -5.21 3.98
CA TRP A 98 0.10 -3.95 4.16
C TRP A 98 -1.28 -4.16 4.78
N ASP A 99 -1.94 -5.28 4.47
CA ASP A 99 -3.19 -5.66 5.13
C ASP A 99 -2.96 -5.93 6.63
N GLN A 100 -1.93 -6.69 7.00
CA GLN A 100 -1.56 -6.97 8.38
C GLN A 100 -1.15 -5.69 9.13
N MET A 101 -0.32 -4.84 8.52
CA MET A 101 0.07 -3.56 9.12
C MET A 101 -1.15 -2.66 9.35
N THR A 102 -2.10 -2.64 8.42
CA THR A 102 -3.36 -1.89 8.58
C THR A 102 -4.22 -2.48 9.71
N LEU A 103 -4.30 -3.81 9.80
CA LEU A 103 -5.01 -4.49 10.88
C LEU A 103 -4.48 -4.08 12.25
N GLU A 104 -3.17 -4.11 12.44
CA GLU A 104 -2.56 -3.71 13.72
C GLU A 104 -2.76 -2.21 14.02
N ARG A 105 -2.73 -1.34 13.00
CA ARG A 105 -3.05 0.08 13.18
C ARG A 105 -4.50 0.31 13.59
N LEU A 106 -5.45 -0.43 13.02
CA LEU A 106 -6.86 -0.33 13.39
C LEU A 106 -7.10 -0.85 14.82
N LYS A 107 -6.44 -1.94 15.23
CA LYS A 107 -6.45 -2.42 16.61
C LYS A 107 -5.88 -1.38 17.57
N ALA A 108 -4.76 -0.75 17.22
CA ALA A 108 -4.14 0.32 18.01
C ALA A 108 -5.05 1.56 18.11
N TYR A 109 -5.72 1.92 17.02
CA TYR A 109 -6.70 3.01 17.02
C TYR A 109 -7.84 2.73 18.00
N ARG A 110 -8.46 1.54 17.97
CA ARG A 110 -9.51 1.18 18.95
C ARG A 110 -9.05 1.27 20.39
N LYS A 111 -7.79 0.92 20.66
CA LYS A 111 -7.23 0.94 22.01
C LYS A 111 -6.92 2.35 22.50
N THR A 112 -6.51 3.26 21.62
CA THR A 112 -5.93 4.56 21.99
C THR A 112 -6.76 5.77 21.55
N GLY A 113 -7.74 5.58 20.67
CA GLY A 113 -8.48 6.64 20.00
C GLY A 113 -7.67 7.44 18.99
N SER A 114 -6.39 7.09 18.75
CA SER A 114 -5.46 7.86 17.93
C SER A 114 -4.95 7.07 16.74
N PHE A 115 -4.89 7.71 15.58
CA PHE A 115 -4.36 7.06 14.37
C PHE A 115 -2.83 7.02 14.39
N ALA A 116 -2.27 5.83 14.24
CA ALA A 116 -0.84 5.66 14.04
C ALA A 116 -0.37 6.36 12.75
N PRO A 117 0.88 6.86 12.72
CA PRO A 117 1.47 7.40 11.51
C PRO A 117 1.63 6.32 10.43
N VAL A 118 1.60 6.76 9.18
CA VAL A 118 1.94 5.96 8.00
C VAL A 118 3.34 6.35 7.52
N PRO A 119 4.10 5.46 6.86
CA PRO A 119 5.37 5.83 6.27
C PRO A 119 5.17 6.96 5.26
N ASP A 120 6.05 7.95 5.31
CA ASP A 120 6.09 9.05 4.35
C ASP A 120 6.76 8.64 3.04
N ALA A 121 6.84 9.57 2.08
CA ALA A 121 7.45 9.34 0.77
C ALA A 121 8.96 9.03 0.85
N GLU A 122 9.64 9.47 1.91
CA GLU A 122 11.08 9.23 2.09
C GLU A 122 11.34 7.82 2.62
N ASN A 123 10.42 7.27 3.41
CA ASN A 123 10.58 5.97 4.07
C ASN A 123 9.84 4.81 3.38
N ILE A 124 8.88 5.09 2.50
CA ILE A 124 8.06 4.04 1.88
C ILE A 124 8.89 3.04 1.06
N ASP A 125 9.94 3.50 0.37
CA ASP A 125 10.80 2.64 -0.43
C ASP A 125 11.68 1.73 0.44
N ALA A 126 12.12 2.22 1.60
CA ALA A 126 12.85 1.41 2.58
C ALA A 126 11.97 0.29 3.15
N VAL A 127 10.70 0.61 3.48
CA VAL A 127 9.71 -0.38 3.93
C VAL A 127 9.46 -1.41 2.82
N ASN A 128 9.15 -0.97 1.60
CA ASN A 128 8.86 -1.87 0.48
C ASN A 128 10.05 -2.77 0.15
N SER A 129 11.27 -2.24 0.17
CA SER A 129 12.49 -3.03 -0.06
C SER A 129 12.72 -4.07 1.02
N SER A 130 12.47 -3.72 2.28
CA SER A 130 12.61 -4.65 3.42
C SER A 130 11.58 -5.78 3.34
N VAL A 131 10.32 -5.45 3.05
CA VAL A 131 9.23 -6.43 2.88
C VAL A 131 9.54 -7.36 1.73
N ARG A 132 9.98 -6.82 0.59
CA ARG A 132 10.34 -7.64 -0.58
C ARG A 132 11.48 -8.60 -0.29
N LEU A 133 12.51 -8.15 0.43
CA LEU A 133 13.63 -9.01 0.84
C LEU A 133 13.14 -10.19 1.69
N LEU A 134 12.33 -9.92 2.72
CA LEU A 134 11.78 -10.97 3.58
C LEU A 134 10.85 -11.92 2.79
N ALA A 135 10.00 -11.36 1.94
CA ALA A 135 9.05 -12.12 1.14
C ALA A 135 9.73 -13.04 0.13
N ALA A 136 10.94 -12.69 -0.36
CA ALA A 136 11.69 -13.52 -1.31
C ALA A 136 12.14 -14.87 -0.73
N SER A 137 12.12 -15.03 0.60
CA SER A 137 12.45 -16.29 1.28
C SER A 137 11.23 -17.14 1.62
N ILE A 138 10.02 -16.71 1.28
CA ILE A 138 8.77 -17.42 1.60
C ILE A 138 8.42 -18.40 0.47
N PRO A 139 8.37 -19.72 0.73
CA PRO A 139 7.95 -20.70 -0.28
C PRO A 139 6.45 -20.57 -0.61
N LEU A 140 6.04 -21.12 -1.75
CA LEU A 140 4.67 -20.98 -2.27
C LEU A 140 3.59 -21.37 -1.25
N ALA A 141 3.70 -22.54 -0.62
CA ALA A 141 2.66 -23.06 0.26
C ALA A 141 2.45 -22.14 1.49
N GLU A 142 3.52 -21.73 2.13
CA GLU A 142 3.51 -20.80 3.26
C GLU A 142 3.02 -19.42 2.85
N GLY A 143 3.45 -18.94 1.69
CA GLY A 143 3.03 -17.64 1.14
C GLY A 143 1.54 -17.60 0.83
N VAL A 144 0.99 -18.63 0.18
CA VAL A 144 -0.45 -18.76 -0.08
C VAL A 144 -1.25 -18.74 1.23
N ASN A 145 -0.82 -19.53 2.23
CA ASN A 145 -1.49 -19.59 3.52
C ASN A 145 -1.43 -18.25 4.26
N LEU A 146 -0.28 -17.57 4.23
CA LEU A 146 -0.08 -16.26 4.82
C LEU A 146 -1.02 -15.22 4.19
N VAL A 147 -1.05 -15.15 2.85
CA VAL A 147 -1.88 -14.16 2.14
C VAL A 147 -3.36 -14.40 2.44
N ARG A 148 -3.85 -15.64 2.36
CA ARG A 148 -5.26 -15.96 2.67
C ARG A 148 -5.65 -15.59 4.09
N SER A 149 -4.85 -15.99 5.07
CA SER A 149 -5.17 -15.77 6.48
C SER A 149 -5.26 -14.28 6.81
N ILE A 150 -4.34 -13.47 6.26
CA ILE A 150 -4.34 -12.04 6.50
C ILE A 150 -5.47 -11.33 5.76
N THR A 151 -5.74 -11.67 4.49
CA THR A 151 -6.82 -11.00 3.74
C THR A 151 -8.18 -11.27 4.36
N ASP A 152 -8.41 -12.48 4.88
CA ASP A 152 -9.62 -12.83 5.61
C ASP A 152 -9.71 -12.10 6.95
N ALA A 153 -8.62 -12.08 7.74
CA ALA A 153 -8.61 -11.42 9.04
C ALA A 153 -8.87 -9.91 8.94
N ILE A 154 -8.27 -9.21 7.97
CA ILE A 154 -8.55 -7.78 7.81
C ILE A 154 -9.97 -7.54 7.29
N ASP A 155 -10.49 -8.37 6.37
CA ASP A 155 -11.85 -8.21 5.83
C ASP A 155 -12.91 -8.40 6.93
N GLU A 156 -12.72 -9.40 7.78
CA GLU A 156 -13.56 -9.62 8.96
C GLU A 156 -13.46 -8.43 9.94
N TYR A 157 -12.24 -7.95 10.21
CA TYR A 157 -12.04 -6.85 11.13
C TYR A 157 -12.67 -5.54 10.63
N VAL A 158 -12.48 -5.17 9.36
CA VAL A 158 -13.08 -3.96 8.78
C VAL A 158 -14.59 -4.08 8.63
N ALA A 159 -15.12 -5.30 8.49
CA ALA A 159 -16.54 -5.56 8.58
C ALA A 159 -17.10 -5.33 10.00
N GLY A 160 -16.27 -5.43 11.03
CA GLY A 160 -16.65 -5.10 12.41
C GLY A 160 -16.56 -3.61 12.77
N LEU A 161 -16.20 -2.72 11.84
CA LEU A 161 -16.12 -1.27 12.13
C LEU A 161 -17.52 -0.65 12.25
N THR A 162 -17.68 0.23 13.25
CA THR A 162 -18.89 1.03 13.45
C THR A 162 -18.95 2.20 12.47
N THR A 163 -20.13 2.78 12.29
CA THR A 163 -20.32 3.98 11.45
C THR A 163 -19.40 5.13 11.89
N ASP A 164 -19.29 5.39 13.19
CA ASP A 164 -18.46 6.48 13.72
C ASP A 164 -16.96 6.25 13.44
N GLU A 165 -16.49 5.00 13.57
CA GLU A 165 -15.10 4.65 13.22
C GLU A 165 -14.83 4.84 11.72
N ILE A 166 -15.79 4.49 10.87
CA ILE A 166 -15.70 4.68 9.42
C ILE A 166 -15.66 6.18 9.08
N GLU A 167 -16.51 7.01 9.70
CA GLU A 167 -16.50 8.46 9.47
C GLU A 167 -15.22 9.12 10.01
N ALA A 168 -14.66 8.65 11.12
CA ALA A 168 -13.35 9.09 11.61
C ALA A 168 -12.21 8.72 10.63
N LEU A 169 -12.25 7.54 10.02
CA LEU A 169 -11.28 7.14 9.01
C LEU A 169 -11.40 7.99 7.73
N LYS A 170 -12.63 8.22 7.23
CA LYS A 170 -12.89 9.07 6.06
C LYS A 170 -12.43 10.51 6.28
N SER A 171 -12.87 11.13 7.38
CA SER A 171 -12.54 12.53 7.69
C SER A 171 -11.03 12.75 7.88
N SER A 172 -10.29 11.70 8.22
CA SER A 172 -8.84 11.76 8.36
C SER A 172 -8.06 11.31 7.11
N GLY A 173 -8.74 11.09 5.97
CA GLY A 173 -8.13 10.70 4.69
C GLY A 173 -7.58 9.27 4.66
N ARG A 174 -8.11 8.39 5.51
CA ARG A 174 -7.66 7.00 5.68
C ARG A 174 -8.62 5.99 5.04
N ASP A 175 -9.30 6.36 3.97
CA ASP A 175 -10.27 5.50 3.27
C ASP A 175 -9.71 4.11 2.93
N ARG A 176 -8.44 4.06 2.50
CA ARG A 176 -7.76 2.80 2.16
C ARG A 176 -7.56 1.87 3.35
N TRP A 177 -7.75 2.30 4.59
CA TRP A 177 -7.64 1.42 5.76
C TRP A 177 -8.83 0.46 5.87
N PHE A 178 -10.02 0.88 5.47
CA PHE A 178 -11.21 0.02 5.46
C PHE A 178 -11.60 -0.44 4.05
N ARG A 179 -11.24 0.32 3.00
CA ARG A 179 -11.38 -0.07 1.59
C ARG A 179 -10.16 -0.83 1.06
N ARG A 180 -9.90 -2.01 1.64
CA ARG A 180 -8.74 -2.86 1.27
C ARG A 180 -8.78 -3.32 -0.18
N GLY A 181 -9.97 -3.47 -0.75
CA GLY A 181 -10.18 -3.81 -2.15
C GLY A 181 -9.45 -2.87 -3.11
N LEU A 182 -9.40 -1.55 -2.84
CA LEU A 182 -8.68 -0.59 -3.67
C LEU A 182 -7.17 -0.90 -3.78
N HIS A 183 -6.56 -1.31 -2.67
CA HIS A 183 -5.15 -1.69 -2.64
C HIS A 183 -4.94 -2.99 -3.43
N ARG A 184 -5.74 -4.02 -3.15
CA ARG A 184 -5.65 -5.32 -3.83
C ARG A 184 -5.86 -5.17 -5.34
N GLN A 185 -6.89 -4.45 -5.76
CA GLN A 185 -7.20 -4.19 -7.16
C GLN A 185 -6.02 -3.58 -7.92
N HIS A 186 -5.37 -2.56 -7.33
CA HIS A 186 -4.23 -1.88 -7.97
C HIS A 186 -3.06 -2.82 -8.30
N HIS A 187 -2.84 -3.84 -7.48
CA HIS A 187 -1.75 -4.79 -7.66
C HIS A 187 -2.18 -6.04 -8.42
N LEU A 188 -3.37 -6.60 -8.14
CA LEU A 188 -3.87 -7.80 -8.83
C LEU A 188 -3.97 -7.60 -10.34
N GLN A 189 -4.35 -6.41 -10.81
CA GLN A 189 -4.37 -6.05 -12.24
C GLN A 189 -2.99 -6.13 -12.93
N LYS A 190 -1.90 -6.16 -12.17
CA LYS A 190 -0.53 -6.29 -12.70
C LYS A 190 -0.04 -7.75 -12.70
N LEU A 191 -0.80 -8.66 -12.07
CA LEU A 191 -0.43 -10.07 -11.93
C LEU A 191 -1.14 -10.97 -12.94
N ILE A 192 -2.38 -10.62 -13.28
CA ILE A 192 -3.23 -11.26 -14.31
C ILE A 192 -2.95 -10.67 -15.69
#